data_AF-A0A371BTE5-F1
#
_entry.id   AF-A0A371BTE5-F1
#
_cell.length_a   1.000
_cell.length_b   1.000
_cell.length_c   1.000
_cell.angle_alpha   90.00
_cell.angle_beta   90.00
_cell.angle_gamma   90.00
#
_symmetry.space_group_name_H-M   'P 1'
#
loop_
_entity.id
_entity.type
_entity.pdbx_description
1 polymer ?
#
loop_
_entity_poly.entity_id
_entity_poly.type
_entity_poly.pdbx_seq_one_letter_code
_entity_poly.pdbx_strand_id
1 'polypeptide(L)'
;MKASPTLTNNLQAVLTDLIELHLQGKQAHWNIVGTNFRDLHLQLDEIVDAARQFADDTAERMRALHALPDGRSSTVAEATSLAQFPEGLISTKDAIERIVAALEAAVGTMRKVHDEVDEEDPTSADLLHEFIAKLEQFAWMVNAETMKPTASVTAPDAK
;
A
#
# COMPACT_ATOMS: atom_id res chain seq x y z
N MET A 1 -21.74 -17.83 9.47
CA MET A 1 -20.86 -17.40 8.38
C MET A 1 -19.45 -17.77 8.80
N LYS A 2 -18.79 -18.70 8.11
CA LYS A 2 -17.40 -19.07 8.40
C LYS A 2 -16.65 -19.01 7.07
N ALA A 3 -15.59 -18.22 6.99
CA ALA A 3 -14.77 -18.15 5.79
C ALA A 3 -14.23 -19.53 5.42
N SER A 4 -14.17 -19.82 4.13
CA SER A 4 -13.43 -20.96 3.60
C SER A 4 -11.93 -20.79 3.89
N PRO A 5 -11.14 -21.87 3.76
CA PRO A 5 -9.68 -21.75 3.78
C PRO A 5 -9.15 -20.81 2.69
N THR A 6 -9.78 -20.79 1.51
CA THR A 6 -9.39 -19.92 0.39
C THR A 6 -9.59 -18.46 0.76
N LEU A 7 -10.78 -18.07 1.20
CA LEU A 7 -11.07 -16.69 1.63
C LEU A 7 -10.17 -16.28 2.81
N THR A 8 -9.93 -17.19 3.77
CA THR A 8 -9.01 -16.94 4.88
C THR A 8 -7.61 -16.62 4.37
N ASN A 9 -7.07 -17.41 3.43
CA ASN A 9 -5.73 -17.22 2.89
C ASN A 9 -5.63 -15.95 2.03
N ASN A 10 -6.67 -15.64 1.26
CA ASN A 10 -6.73 -14.45 0.41
C ASN A 10 -6.73 -13.17 1.26
N LEU A 11 -7.57 -13.09 2.29
CA LEU A 11 -7.56 -11.96 3.22
C LEU A 11 -6.27 -11.89 4.04
N GLN A 12 -5.67 -13.02 4.40
CA GLN A 12 -4.39 -13.06 5.09
C GLN A 12 -3.25 -12.48 4.24
N ALA A 13 -3.23 -12.73 2.93
CA ALA A 13 -2.23 -12.16 2.03
C ALA A 13 -2.36 -10.63 1.92
N VAL A 14 -3.59 -10.12 1.85
CA VAL A 14 -3.86 -8.68 1.88
C VAL A 14 -3.41 -8.07 3.22
N LEU A 15 -3.73 -8.72 4.34
CA LEU A 15 -3.32 -8.28 5.66
C LEU A 15 -1.80 -8.17 5.79
N THR A 16 -1.02 -9.17 5.34
CA THR A 16 0.44 -9.14 5.45
C THR A 16 1.06 -8.00 4.64
N ASP A 17 0.54 -7.75 3.44
CA ASP A 17 1.04 -6.67 2.58
C ASP A 17 0.74 -5.30 3.17
N LEU A 18 -0.45 -5.09 3.74
CA LEU A 18 -0.82 -3.84 4.40
C LEU A 18 0.01 -3.58 5.67
N ILE A 19 0.32 -4.63 6.44
CA ILE A 19 1.20 -4.52 7.61
C ILE A 19 2.62 -4.14 7.16
N GLU A 20 3.17 -4.82 6.16
CA GLU A 20 4.50 -4.51 5.64
C GLU A 20 4.54 -3.09 5.06
N LEU A 21 3.52 -2.67 4.32
CA LEU A 21 3.44 -1.34 3.72
C LEU A 21 3.55 -0.24 4.78
N HIS A 22 2.85 -0.35 5.92
CA HIS A 22 2.96 0.67 6.96
C HIS A 22 4.31 0.62 7.70
N LEU A 23 4.97 -0.54 7.77
CA LEU A 23 6.32 -0.66 8.34
C LEU A 23 7.35 0.00 7.43
N GLN A 24 7.33 -0.32 6.13
CA GLN A 24 8.21 0.31 5.13
C GLN A 24 7.96 1.80 5.01
N GLY A 25 6.69 2.24 5.06
CA GLY A 25 6.32 3.66 5.06
C GLY A 25 6.95 4.42 6.23
N LYS A 26 6.95 3.86 7.45
CA LYS A 26 7.64 4.47 8.60
C LYS A 26 9.16 4.41 8.48
N GLN A 27 9.70 3.31 7.98
CA GLN A 27 11.14 3.20 7.72
C GLN A 27 11.61 4.29 6.76
N ALA A 28 10.87 4.54 5.67
CA ALA A 28 11.13 5.62 4.74
C ALA A 28 10.98 6.99 5.43
N HIS A 29 9.86 7.22 6.12
CA HIS A 29 9.54 8.48 6.79
C HIS A 29 10.66 8.96 7.74
N TRP A 30 11.32 8.05 8.45
CA TRP A 30 12.44 8.38 9.34
C TRP A 30 13.77 8.63 8.61
N ASN A 31 14.03 7.98 7.48
CA ASN A 31 15.37 7.86 6.91
C ASN A 31 15.55 8.50 5.52
N ILE A 32 14.51 9.15 4.98
CA ILE A 32 14.62 9.89 3.72
C ILE A 32 15.48 11.16 3.88
N VAL A 33 16.28 11.47 2.86
CA VAL A 33 17.08 12.68 2.76
C VAL A 33 17.03 13.28 1.36
N GLY A 34 17.11 14.60 1.24
CA GLY A 34 17.23 15.30 -0.05
C GLY A 34 16.14 16.32 -0.34
N THR A 35 16.06 16.75 -1.59
CA THR A 35 15.10 17.75 -2.05
C THR A 35 13.67 17.26 -1.81
N ASN A 36 12.82 18.17 -1.36
CA ASN A 36 11.43 17.91 -1.02
C ASN A 36 11.20 16.94 0.16
N PHE A 37 12.20 16.77 1.03
CA PHE A 37 12.12 15.92 2.23
C PHE A 37 10.83 16.11 3.02
N ARG A 38 10.46 17.36 3.35
CA ARG A 38 9.36 17.64 4.26
C ARG A 38 8.02 17.15 3.69
N ASP A 39 7.77 17.37 2.41
CA ASP A 39 6.48 17.04 1.82
C ASP A 39 6.36 15.52 1.62
N LEU A 40 7.42 14.84 1.18
CA LEU A 40 7.44 13.38 1.15
C LEU A 40 7.31 12.77 2.56
N HIS A 41 8.00 13.33 3.56
CA HIS A 41 7.93 12.88 4.96
C HIS A 41 6.48 12.90 5.49
N LEU A 42 5.72 13.94 5.18
CA LEU A 42 4.32 14.07 5.58
C LEU A 42 3.39 13.17 4.75
N GLN A 43 3.61 13.05 3.44
CA GLN A 43 2.83 12.16 2.58
C GLN A 43 2.96 10.68 3.01
N LEU A 44 4.14 10.28 3.47
CA LEU A 44 4.39 8.94 4.00
C LEU A 44 3.56 8.64 5.26
N ASP A 45 3.28 9.64 6.09
CA ASP A 45 2.39 9.46 7.26
C ASP A 45 0.95 9.18 6.84
N GLU A 46 0.45 9.87 5.81
CA GLU A 46 -0.90 9.61 5.28
C GLU A 46 -1.04 8.18 4.72
N ILE A 47 0.00 7.70 4.04
CA ILE A 47 0.07 6.32 3.53
C ILE A 47 0.10 5.32 4.68
N VAL A 48 0.93 5.57 5.69
CA VAL A 48 1.06 4.71 6.87
C VAL A 48 -0.26 4.62 7.63
N ASP A 49 -0.94 5.74 7.84
CA ASP A 49 -2.20 5.76 8.58
C ASP A 49 -3.31 5.02 7.82
N ALA A 50 -3.40 5.20 6.50
CA ALA A 50 -4.34 4.45 5.67
C ALA A 50 -4.03 2.94 5.68
N ALA A 51 -2.77 2.54 5.47
CA ALA A 51 -2.37 1.13 5.46
C ALA A 51 -2.63 0.44 6.81
N ARG A 52 -2.45 1.16 7.93
CA ARG A 52 -2.81 0.67 9.28
C ARG A 52 -4.31 0.47 9.43
N GLN A 53 -5.11 1.45 9.02
CA GLN A 53 -6.57 1.34 9.08
C GLN A 53 -7.05 0.15 8.24
N PHE A 54 -6.56 0.01 7.02
CA PHE A 54 -6.94 -1.08 6.12
C PHE A 54 -6.51 -2.44 6.65
N ALA A 55 -5.34 -2.54 7.29
CA ALA A 55 -4.89 -3.76 7.95
C ALA A 55 -5.83 -4.15 9.10
N ASP A 56 -6.25 -3.18 9.92
CA ASP A 56 -7.20 -3.38 11.01
C ASP A 56 -8.56 -3.85 10.48
N ASP A 57 -9.12 -3.13 9.51
CA ASP A 57 -10.39 -3.48 8.86
C ASP A 57 -10.36 -4.90 8.26
N THR A 58 -9.24 -5.27 7.61
CA THR A 58 -9.04 -6.62 7.06
C THR A 58 -9.01 -7.68 8.17
N ALA A 59 -8.23 -7.45 9.23
CA ALA A 59 -8.11 -8.38 10.34
C ALA A 59 -9.43 -8.56 11.09
N GLU A 60 -10.15 -7.46 11.36
CA GLU A 60 -11.47 -7.50 12.00
C GLU A 60 -12.51 -8.16 11.09
N ARG A 61 -12.45 -7.95 9.76
CA ARG A 61 -13.30 -8.68 8.81
C ARG A 61 -13.04 -10.19 8.86
N MET A 62 -11.78 -10.61 8.91
CA MET A 62 -11.43 -12.02 9.10
C MET A 62 -12.03 -12.57 10.40
N ARG A 63 -11.95 -11.81 11.52
CA ARG A 63 -12.55 -12.21 12.80
C ARG A 63 -14.08 -12.33 12.72
N ALA A 64 -14.75 -11.40 12.04
CA ALA A 64 -16.20 -11.43 11.81
C ALA A 64 -16.63 -12.68 11.01
N LEU A 65 -15.75 -13.19 10.16
CA LEU A 65 -15.94 -14.42 9.40
C LEU A 65 -15.39 -15.67 10.11
N HIS A 66 -15.07 -15.58 11.40
CA HIS A 66 -14.51 -16.64 12.24
C HIS A 66 -13.16 -17.21 11.73
N ALA A 67 -12.45 -16.47 10.87
CA ALA A 67 -11.06 -16.72 10.52
C ALA A 67 -10.13 -16.10 11.57
N LEU A 68 -8.89 -16.58 11.65
CA LEU A 68 -7.86 -16.09 12.57
C LEU A 68 -6.81 -15.32 11.76
N PRO A 69 -6.77 -13.98 11.83
CA PRO A 69 -5.70 -13.20 11.24
C PRO A 69 -4.39 -13.41 12.01
N ASP A 70 -3.28 -13.42 11.28
CA ASP A 70 -1.94 -13.48 11.84
C ASP A 70 -1.08 -12.32 11.34
N GLY A 71 -0.90 -11.32 12.19
CA GLY A 71 -0.04 -10.16 11.95
C GLY A 71 1.31 -10.22 12.68
N ARG A 72 1.74 -11.40 13.15
CA ARG A 72 3.06 -11.53 13.82
C ARG A 72 4.17 -11.18 12.83
N SER A 73 5.22 -10.52 13.32
CA SER A 73 6.32 -10.03 12.47
C SER A 73 7.01 -11.14 11.65
N SER A 74 7.13 -12.36 12.19
CA SER A 74 7.68 -13.51 11.44
C SER A 74 6.79 -13.89 10.26
N THR A 75 5.47 -13.86 10.43
CA THR A 75 4.49 -14.18 9.39
C THR A 75 4.54 -13.14 8.28
N VAL A 76 4.56 -11.85 8.65
CA VAL A 76 4.66 -10.74 7.70
C VAL A 76 5.96 -10.84 6.89
N ALA A 77 7.10 -11.05 7.56
CA ALA A 77 8.40 -11.16 6.90
C ALA A 77 8.52 -12.37 5.95
N GLU A 78 7.78 -13.46 6.20
CA GLU A 78 7.79 -14.66 5.36
C GLU A 78 6.85 -14.54 4.15
N ALA A 79 5.71 -13.85 4.30
CA ALA A 79 4.59 -13.95 3.37
C ALA A 79 4.34 -12.70 2.51
N THR A 80 4.86 -11.53 2.90
CA THR A 80 4.62 -10.28 2.16
C THR A 80 5.09 -10.35 0.71
N SER A 81 4.32 -9.77 -0.20
CA SER A 81 4.69 -9.61 -1.61
C SER A 81 5.59 -8.40 -1.85
N LEU A 82 5.68 -7.48 -0.88
CA LEU A 82 6.48 -6.26 -1.00
C LEU A 82 7.96 -6.59 -1.00
N ALA A 83 8.70 -6.03 -1.96
CA ALA A 83 10.15 -6.13 -1.96
C ALA A 83 10.74 -5.48 -0.71
N GLN A 84 11.81 -6.07 -0.18
CA GLN A 84 12.48 -5.56 1.02
C GLN A 84 12.92 -4.09 0.84
N PHE A 85 12.57 -3.25 1.82
CA PHE A 85 13.04 -1.88 1.87
C PHE A 85 14.52 -1.81 2.29
N PRO A 86 15.36 -0.98 1.65
CA PRO A 86 16.79 -0.90 1.98
C PRO A 86 17.04 -0.34 3.39
N GLU A 87 18.17 -0.74 3.98
CA GLU A 87 18.67 -0.18 5.24
C GLU A 87 19.38 1.17 5.02
N GLY A 88 19.45 1.98 6.09
CA GLY A 88 20.19 3.26 6.10
C GLY A 88 19.43 4.46 5.53
N LEU A 89 20.17 5.53 5.24
CA LEU A 89 19.63 6.74 4.62
C LEU A 89 19.31 6.49 3.15
N ILE A 90 18.16 6.99 2.69
CA ILE A 90 17.70 6.85 1.30
C ILE A 90 17.38 8.22 0.71
N SER A 91 17.71 8.43 -0.56
CA SER A 91 17.35 9.69 -1.22
C SER A 91 15.82 9.78 -1.39
N THR A 92 15.25 10.99 -1.39
CA THR A 92 13.81 11.18 -1.64
C THR A 92 13.38 10.56 -2.97
N LYS A 93 14.22 10.66 -4.01
CA LYS A 93 13.98 10.04 -5.32
C LYS A 93 13.91 8.51 -5.25
N ASP A 94 14.90 7.86 -4.64
CA ASP A 94 14.92 6.40 -4.54
C ASP A 94 13.79 5.89 -3.65
N ALA A 95 13.44 6.65 -2.60
CA ALA A 95 12.30 6.33 -1.74
C ALA A 95 10.96 6.40 -2.48
N ILE A 96 10.77 7.40 -3.36
CA ILE A 96 9.59 7.49 -4.22
C ILE A 96 9.45 6.21 -5.06
N GLU A 97 10.52 5.79 -5.74
CA GLU A 97 10.50 4.57 -6.56
C GLU A 97 10.14 3.32 -5.73
N ARG A 98 10.72 3.19 -4.53
CA ARG A 98 10.45 2.06 -3.60
C ARG A 98 9.02 2.05 -3.09
N ILE A 99 8.50 3.20 -2.68
CA ILE A 99 7.17 3.33 -2.07
C ILE A 99 6.08 3.15 -3.12
N VAL A 100 6.26 3.69 -4.33
CA VAL A 100 5.34 3.44 -5.45
C VAL A 100 5.28 1.95 -5.77
N ALA A 101 6.43 1.27 -5.87
CA ALA A 101 6.46 -0.18 -6.10
C ALA A 101 5.78 -0.97 -4.98
N ALA A 102 5.94 -0.56 -3.71
CA ALA A 102 5.28 -1.21 -2.57
C ALA A 102 3.75 -1.02 -2.60
N LEU A 103 3.27 0.19 -2.93
CA LEU A 103 1.85 0.49 -3.11
C LEU A 103 1.25 -0.35 -4.25
N GLU A 104 1.93 -0.40 -5.40
CA GLU A 104 1.51 -1.19 -6.56
C GLU A 104 1.52 -2.69 -6.27
N ALA A 105 2.48 -3.20 -5.48
CA ALA A 105 2.51 -4.60 -5.06
C ALA A 105 1.30 -4.96 -4.16
N ALA A 106 1.00 -4.13 -3.15
CA ALA A 106 -0.17 -4.33 -2.30
C ALA A 106 -1.48 -4.30 -3.10
N VAL A 107 -1.62 -3.34 -4.03
CA VAL A 107 -2.75 -3.28 -4.98
C VAL A 107 -2.78 -4.53 -5.85
N GLY A 108 -1.64 -4.99 -6.34
CA GLY A 108 -1.50 -6.20 -7.14
C GLY A 108 -2.00 -7.45 -6.41
N THR A 109 -1.67 -7.60 -5.13
CA THR A 109 -2.20 -8.67 -4.27
C THR A 109 -3.72 -8.61 -4.15
N MET A 110 -4.27 -7.43 -3.84
CA MET A 110 -5.73 -7.25 -3.74
C MET A 110 -6.44 -7.58 -5.05
N ARG A 111 -5.93 -7.08 -6.18
CA ARG A 111 -6.49 -7.36 -7.51
C ARG A 111 -6.39 -8.85 -7.88
N LYS A 112 -5.32 -9.53 -7.47
CA LYS A 112 -5.13 -10.96 -7.73
C LYS A 112 -6.15 -11.82 -6.99
N VAL A 113 -6.47 -11.48 -5.73
CA VAL A 113 -7.41 -12.25 -4.91
C VAL A 113 -8.87 -11.83 -5.08
N HIS A 114 -9.10 -10.66 -5.69
CA HIS A 114 -10.40 -9.99 -5.76
C HIS A 114 -11.53 -10.92 -6.20
N ASP A 115 -11.42 -11.57 -7.35
CA ASP A 115 -12.54 -12.33 -7.93
C ASP A 115 -12.96 -13.52 -7.05
N GLU A 116 -12.00 -14.20 -6.41
CA GLU A 116 -12.30 -15.28 -5.47
C GLU A 116 -12.92 -14.76 -4.16
N VAL A 117 -12.49 -13.57 -3.71
CA VAL A 117 -13.08 -12.91 -2.53
C VAL A 117 -14.51 -12.47 -2.82
N ASP A 118 -14.77 -11.88 -3.99
CA ASP A 118 -16.10 -11.42 -4.41
C ASP A 118 -17.07 -12.59 -4.62
N GLU A 119 -16.61 -13.69 -5.21
CA GLU A 119 -17.44 -14.88 -5.40
C GLU A 119 -17.92 -15.49 -4.07
N GLU A 120 -17.08 -15.50 -3.04
CA GLU A 120 -17.44 -16.06 -1.72
C GLU A 120 -18.12 -15.04 -0.79
N ASP A 121 -17.62 -13.81 -0.75
CA ASP A 121 -18.04 -12.76 0.18
C ASP A 121 -17.90 -11.34 -0.43
N PRO A 122 -18.91 -10.89 -1.20
CA PRO A 122 -18.92 -9.56 -1.83
C PRO A 122 -18.69 -8.40 -0.85
N THR A 123 -19.10 -8.54 0.42
CA THR A 123 -18.86 -7.53 1.45
C THR A 123 -17.38 -7.35 1.78
N SER A 124 -16.56 -8.40 1.67
CA SER A 124 -15.10 -8.27 1.77
C SER A 124 -14.50 -7.64 0.50
N ALA A 125 -15.06 -7.92 -0.68
CA ALA A 125 -14.62 -7.30 -1.92
C ALA A 125 -14.87 -5.77 -1.94
N ASP A 126 -15.94 -5.29 -1.31
CA ASP A 126 -16.19 -3.85 -1.11
C ASP A 126 -15.03 -3.15 -0.37
N LEU A 127 -14.46 -3.79 0.67
CA LEU A 127 -13.26 -3.28 1.35
C LEU A 127 -12.07 -3.21 0.40
N LEU A 128 -11.84 -4.27 -0.40
CA LEU A 128 -10.75 -4.28 -1.37
C LEU A 128 -10.88 -3.16 -2.40
N HIS A 129 -12.09 -2.85 -2.88
CA HIS A 129 -12.33 -1.73 -3.78
C HIS A 129 -11.91 -0.39 -3.17
N GLU A 130 -12.29 -0.13 -1.91
CA GLU A 130 -11.89 1.10 -1.21
C GLU A 130 -10.37 1.19 -1.06
N PHE A 131 -9.74 0.10 -0.65
CA PHE A 131 -8.29 0.06 -0.44
C PHE A 131 -7.53 0.24 -1.76
N ILE A 132 -7.92 -0.48 -2.82
CA ILE A 132 -7.32 -0.37 -4.15
C ILE A 132 -7.40 1.08 -4.65
N ALA A 133 -8.59 1.68 -4.63
CA ALA A 133 -8.77 3.03 -5.13
C ALA A 133 -7.90 4.04 -4.36
N LYS A 134 -7.78 3.88 -3.03
CA LYS A 134 -6.97 4.77 -2.21
C LYS A 134 -5.46 4.58 -2.41
N LEU A 135 -4.98 3.34 -2.47
CA LEU A 135 -3.56 3.06 -2.67
C LEU A 135 -3.09 3.45 -4.08
N GLU A 136 -3.93 3.27 -5.12
CA GLU A 136 -3.65 3.76 -6.48
C GLU A 136 -3.57 5.29 -6.52
N GLN A 137 -4.42 5.99 -5.76
CA GLN A 137 -4.33 7.44 -5.60
C GLN A 137 -2.99 7.85 -4.98
N PHE A 138 -2.57 7.18 -3.89
CA PHE A 138 -1.27 7.47 -3.28
C PHE A 138 -0.10 7.16 -4.21
N ALA A 139 -0.16 6.06 -4.95
CA ALA A 139 0.88 5.70 -5.92
C ALA A 139 1.04 6.81 -6.97
N TRP A 140 -0.07 7.33 -7.51
CA TRP A 140 -0.04 8.49 -8.39
C TRP A 140 0.56 9.73 -7.73
N MET A 141 0.07 10.12 -6.55
CA MET A 141 0.51 11.35 -5.87
C MET A 141 2.01 11.34 -5.59
N VAL A 142 2.54 10.21 -5.11
CA VAL A 142 3.97 10.05 -4.83
C VAL A 142 4.80 9.99 -6.11
N ASN A 143 4.34 9.24 -7.12
CA ASN A 143 5.05 9.10 -8.40
C ASN A 143 5.13 10.42 -9.18
N ALA A 144 4.13 11.30 -9.04
CA ALA A 144 4.08 12.59 -9.75
C ALA A 144 5.33 13.46 -9.54
N GLU A 145 6.01 13.33 -8.39
CA GLU A 145 7.23 14.07 -8.05
C GLU A 145 8.42 13.73 -8.97
N THR A 146 8.46 12.53 -9.57
CA THR A 146 9.55 12.10 -10.47
C THR A 146 9.15 12.02 -11.94
N MET A 147 7.88 12.31 -12.26
CA MET A 147 7.37 12.32 -13.63
C MET A 147 7.97 13.45 -14.46
N LYS A 148 8.19 13.20 -15.75
CA LYS A 148 8.66 14.22 -16.69
C LYS A 148 7.46 14.87 -17.39
N PRO A 149 7.38 16.22 -17.44
CA PRO A 149 6.33 16.90 -18.16
C PRO A 149 6.44 16.60 -19.67
N THR A 150 5.30 16.36 -20.32
CA THR A 150 5.22 16.09 -21.76
C THR A 150 4.68 17.29 -22.56
N ALA A 151 4.12 18.29 -21.88
CA ALA A 151 3.57 19.47 -22.52
C ALA A 151 4.68 20.45 -22.93
N SER A 152 4.61 20.93 -24.18
CA SER A 152 5.42 22.06 -24.65
C SER A 152 4.83 23.37 -24.14
N VAL A 153 5.55 24.09 -23.27
CA VAL A 153 5.13 25.41 -22.80
C VAL A 153 5.66 26.47 -23.74
N THR A 154 4.81 27.07 -24.58
CA THR A 154 5.15 28.29 -25.32
C THR A 154 4.81 29.50 -24.46
N ALA A 155 5.70 30.50 -24.43
CA ALA A 155 5.44 31.75 -23.71
C ALA A 155 4.16 32.40 -24.29
N PRO A 156 3.26 32.92 -23.44
CA PRO A 156 2.14 33.71 -23.94
C PRO A 156 2.67 34.96 -24.66
N ASP A 157 2.06 35.31 -25.80
CA ASP A 157 2.46 36.50 -26.57
C ASP A 157 2.46 37.74 -25.67
N ALA A 158 3.60 38.43 -25.62
CA ALA A 158 3.71 39.70 -24.93
C ALA A 158 2.79 40.73 -25.62
N LYS A 159 1.79 41.24 -24.90
CA LYS A 159 0.99 42.40 -25.34
C LYS A 159 1.75 43.70 -25.17
#